data_AF-A0A2V3PTB5-F1
#
_entry.id   AF-A0A2V3PTB5-F1
#
_cell.length_a   1.000
_cell.length_b   1.000
_cell.length_c   1.000
_cell.angle_alpha   90.00
_cell.angle_beta   90.00
_cell.angle_gamma   90.00
#
_symmetry.space_group_name_H-M   'P 1'
#
loop_
_entity.id
_entity.type
_entity.pdbx_description
1 polymer ?
#
loop_
_entity_poly.entity_id
_entity_poly.type
_entity_poly.pdbx_seq_one_letter_code
_entity_poly.pdbx_strand_id
1 'polypeptide(L)'
;MYFWNLGFWTFKTTTMKRILLSILGFSSIGLLQAQIGVNTDTPKSSLDVQATTTDGSTADGISAPRLTLSQLVSKDARYLAAQTGALVYVTDATSAASAKTRNVTAPGYYYFDGTLWQTVGSDQGLRYFYMPAIALSTNTSDPSYNTSTQIFTIDLYTKYAGQFGIPTSETSAKSPSATSLPVLMSNEIEYLITYYDDIVYKDITISNTGVLTYKVPASPATTDKTFMNILFKIKR
;
A
#
# COMPACT_ATOMS: atom_id res chain seq x y z
N MET A 1 29.05 76.76 62.72
CA MET A 1 29.61 75.39 62.71
C MET A 1 28.44 74.41 62.63
N TYR A 2 28.64 73.25 61.99
CA TYR A 2 27.73 72.10 61.81
C TYR A 2 26.99 71.96 60.45
N PHE A 3 27.79 71.54 59.48
CA PHE A 3 27.68 70.33 58.65
C PHE A 3 26.32 69.84 58.13
N TRP A 4 26.24 69.76 56.79
CA TRP A 4 25.34 68.93 56.00
C TRP A 4 25.47 67.43 56.34
N ASN A 5 24.38 66.67 56.23
CA ASN A 5 24.42 65.21 56.12
C ASN A 5 23.46 64.72 55.02
N LEU A 6 24.03 64.34 53.87
CA LEU A 6 23.33 63.68 52.77
C LEU A 6 23.25 62.18 53.08
N GLY A 7 22.07 61.72 53.47
CA GLY A 7 21.81 60.29 53.70
C GLY A 7 21.88 59.49 52.40
N PHE A 8 22.95 58.71 52.23
CA PHE A 8 23.05 57.69 51.20
C PHE A 8 22.16 56.50 51.55
N TRP A 9 21.14 56.22 50.73
CA TRP A 9 20.32 55.01 50.83
C TRP A 9 21.08 53.82 50.23
N THR A 10 21.57 52.90 51.06
CA THR A 10 22.08 51.60 50.61
C THR A 10 20.94 50.57 50.58
N PHE A 11 20.50 50.17 49.39
CA PHE A 11 19.54 49.07 49.23
C PHE A 11 20.19 47.72 49.60
N LYS A 12 19.54 46.94 50.48
CA LYS A 12 19.96 45.59 50.90
C LYS A 12 19.97 44.62 49.70
N THR A 13 21.15 44.11 49.33
CA THR A 13 21.43 43.28 48.14
C THR A 13 20.96 41.82 48.25
N THR A 14 20.53 41.35 49.42
CA THR A 14 20.13 39.95 49.65
C THR A 14 18.80 39.57 49.01
N THR A 15 17.86 40.51 48.85
CA THR A 15 16.55 40.25 48.23
C THR A 15 16.66 40.16 46.70
N MET A 16 17.52 40.97 46.06
CA MET A 16 17.80 40.87 44.62
C MET A 16 18.52 39.56 44.25
N LYS A 17 19.43 39.06 45.09
CA LYS A 17 20.10 37.75 44.85
C LYS A 17 19.12 36.59 44.81
N ARG A 18 18.06 36.61 45.62
CA ARG A 18 17.02 35.56 45.63
C ARG A 18 16.13 35.65 44.39
N ILE A 19 15.76 36.85 43.98
CA ILE A 19 14.97 37.08 42.75
C ILE A 19 15.78 36.71 41.49
N LEU A 20 17.06 37.06 41.43
CA LEU A 20 17.97 36.66 40.34
C LEU A 20 18.17 35.14 40.27
N LEU A 21 18.28 34.44 41.41
CA LEU A 21 18.34 32.97 41.44
C LEU A 21 17.04 32.34 40.91
N SER A 22 15.88 32.91 41.27
CA SER A 22 14.58 32.43 40.81
C SER A 22 14.38 32.63 39.30
N ILE A 23 14.82 33.76 38.75
CA ILE A 23 14.74 34.05 37.32
C ILE A 23 15.69 33.12 36.53
N LEU A 24 16.92 32.89 37.02
CA LEU A 24 17.84 31.92 36.41
C LEU A 24 17.27 30.48 36.42
N GLY A 25 16.54 30.11 37.48
CA GLY A 25 15.89 28.80 37.60
C GLY A 25 14.70 28.59 36.66
N PHE A 26 14.03 29.67 36.22
CA PHE A 26 12.95 29.60 35.22
C PHE A 26 13.46 29.79 33.78
N SER A 27 14.62 30.44 33.57
CA SER A 27 15.22 30.63 32.24
C SER A 27 15.81 29.35 31.64
N SER A 28 15.92 28.25 32.39
CA SER A 28 16.44 26.95 31.91
C SER A 28 15.41 26.08 31.18
N ILE A 29 14.17 26.55 30.98
CA ILE A 29 13.13 25.80 30.24
C ILE A 29 13.23 26.05 28.70
N GLY A 30 14.17 26.89 28.27
CA GLY A 30 14.38 27.18 26.84
C GLY A 30 15.22 26.11 26.13
N LEU A 31 14.64 25.53 25.06
CA LEU A 31 15.27 24.71 24.01
C LEU A 31 15.40 23.19 24.24
N LEU A 32 14.53 22.56 25.01
CA LEU A 32 14.38 21.10 24.94
C LEU A 32 13.52 20.72 23.73
N GLN A 33 14.11 20.01 22.78
CA GLN A 33 13.37 19.31 21.72
C GLN A 33 12.37 18.37 22.41
N ALA A 34 11.07 18.49 22.09
CA ALA A 34 10.00 17.70 22.70
C ALA A 34 9.91 16.26 22.12
N GLN A 35 11.05 15.59 22.01
CA GLN A 35 11.12 14.19 21.56
C GLN A 35 10.85 13.27 22.75
N ILE A 36 10.07 12.22 22.51
CA ILE A 36 9.78 11.18 23.50
C ILE A 36 10.62 9.94 23.17
N GLY A 37 11.62 9.66 23.99
CA GLY A 37 12.36 8.40 23.97
C GLY A 37 11.76 7.41 24.96
N VAL A 38 11.56 6.16 24.55
CA VAL A 38 11.26 5.02 25.43
C VAL A 38 12.40 4.02 25.26
N ASN A 39 13.08 3.69 26.37
CA ASN A 39 14.29 2.88 26.39
C ASN A 39 15.48 3.48 25.60
N THR A 40 15.53 4.80 25.39
CA THR A 40 16.67 5.51 24.79
C THR A 40 16.79 6.94 25.32
N ASP A 41 18.01 7.35 25.69
CA ASP A 41 18.32 8.73 26.11
C ASP A 41 18.66 9.65 24.93
N THR A 42 18.78 9.09 23.72
CA THR A 42 19.11 9.84 22.49
C THR A 42 18.09 9.53 21.40
N PRO A 43 16.83 10.00 21.55
CA PRO A 43 15.79 9.73 20.57
C PRO A 43 16.15 10.28 19.18
N LYS A 44 15.99 9.45 18.15
CA LYS A 44 16.29 9.80 16.74
C LYS A 44 15.06 10.34 15.98
N SER A 45 13.90 10.31 16.61
CA SER A 45 12.61 10.74 16.05
C SER A 45 11.76 11.38 17.15
N SER A 46 10.62 11.98 16.79
CA SER A 46 9.70 12.58 17.76
C SER A 46 9.14 11.57 18.77
N LEU A 47 9.00 10.31 18.37
CA LEU A 47 8.74 9.16 19.24
C LEU A 47 9.71 8.04 18.82
N ASP A 48 10.68 7.74 19.67
CA ASP A 48 11.68 6.68 19.47
C ASP A 48 11.50 5.62 20.57
N VAL A 49 11.09 4.41 20.19
CA VAL A 49 10.86 3.30 21.10
C VAL A 49 11.87 2.21 20.77
N GLN A 50 12.82 1.97 21.66
CA GLN A 50 13.84 0.92 21.51
C GLN A 50 13.46 -0.32 22.33
N ALA A 51 13.99 -1.47 21.91
CA ALA A 51 13.80 -2.73 22.62
C ALA A 51 14.40 -2.66 24.03
N THR A 52 13.70 -3.23 25.02
CA THR A 52 14.18 -3.28 26.41
C THR A 52 15.34 -4.26 26.54
N THR A 53 15.19 -5.46 25.96
CA THR A 53 16.24 -6.47 25.83
C THR A 53 16.15 -7.15 24.46
N THR A 54 17.26 -7.73 23.99
CA THR A 54 17.28 -8.49 22.72
C THR A 54 17.41 -10.01 22.95
N ASP A 55 17.24 -10.47 24.18
CA ASP A 55 17.39 -11.86 24.60
C ASP A 55 16.07 -12.66 24.56
N GLY A 56 14.99 -12.02 24.11
CA GLY A 56 13.66 -12.64 23.99
C GLY A 56 12.89 -12.77 25.31
N SER A 57 13.39 -12.22 26.41
CA SER A 57 12.72 -12.27 27.72
C SER A 57 11.60 -11.23 27.88
N THR A 58 11.58 -10.21 27.03
CA THR A 58 10.63 -9.09 27.08
C THR A 58 9.92 -8.92 25.74
N ALA A 59 8.63 -8.56 25.80
CA ALA A 59 7.85 -8.21 24.63
C ALA A 59 7.86 -6.68 24.46
N ASP A 60 8.45 -6.20 23.37
CA ASP A 60 8.47 -4.80 23.01
C ASP A 60 7.48 -4.50 21.88
N GLY A 61 6.89 -3.30 21.87
CA GLY A 61 6.02 -2.86 20.78
C GLY A 61 5.11 -1.70 21.14
N ILE A 62 4.39 -1.19 20.14
CA ILE A 62 3.38 -0.15 20.30
C ILE A 62 2.01 -0.79 20.04
N SER A 63 1.15 -0.85 21.05
CA SER A 63 -0.24 -1.31 20.89
C SER A 63 -1.17 -0.13 20.63
N ALA A 64 -1.81 -0.10 19.47
CA ALA A 64 -2.86 0.87 19.18
C ALA A 64 -4.13 0.59 20.03
N PRO A 65 -5.06 1.57 20.14
CA PRO A 65 -6.37 1.34 20.73
C PRO A 65 -7.10 0.16 20.07
N ARG A 66 -7.61 -0.77 20.90
CA ARG A 66 -8.33 -1.96 20.47
C ARG A 66 -9.83 -1.72 20.51
N LEU A 67 -10.53 -1.97 19.41
CA LEU A 67 -11.97 -1.74 19.28
C LEU A 67 -12.62 -2.90 18.52
N THR A 68 -13.86 -3.26 18.86
CA THR A 68 -14.68 -4.05 17.93
C THR A 68 -15.15 -3.15 16.78
N LEU A 69 -15.58 -3.74 15.67
CA LEU A 69 -16.17 -3.00 14.55
C LEU A 69 -17.38 -2.17 15.01
N SER A 70 -18.24 -2.71 15.86
CA SER A 70 -19.38 -1.96 16.42
C SER A 70 -18.96 -0.74 17.26
N GLN A 71 -17.88 -0.85 18.04
CA GLN A 71 -17.31 0.26 18.81
C GLN A 71 -16.60 1.30 17.92
N LEU A 72 -16.07 0.87 16.77
CA LEU A 72 -15.48 1.77 15.80
C LEU A 72 -16.55 2.57 15.06
N VAL A 73 -17.61 1.89 14.60
CA VAL A 73 -18.78 2.50 13.94
C VAL A 73 -19.47 3.51 14.85
N SER A 74 -19.63 3.22 16.16
CA SER A 74 -20.23 4.17 17.10
C SER A 74 -19.44 5.49 17.25
N LYS A 75 -18.19 5.51 16.78
CA LYS A 75 -17.30 6.68 16.74
C LYS A 75 -17.20 7.34 15.36
N ASP A 76 -17.99 6.94 14.37
CA ASP A 76 -17.91 7.47 13.00
C ASP A 76 -17.95 9.00 12.93
N ALA A 77 -18.77 9.64 13.76
CA ALA A 77 -18.90 11.10 13.83
C ALA A 77 -17.65 11.79 14.41
N ARG A 78 -16.72 11.05 15.02
CA ARG A 78 -15.48 11.56 15.63
C ARG A 78 -14.27 11.44 14.72
N TYR A 79 -14.33 10.60 13.68
CA TYR A 79 -13.26 10.46 12.70
C TYR A 79 -13.54 11.38 11.51
N LEU A 80 -12.98 12.59 11.59
CA LEU A 80 -13.04 13.64 10.56
C LEU A 80 -11.64 13.87 9.97
N ALA A 81 -11.49 14.86 9.10
CA ALA A 81 -10.21 15.17 8.45
C ALA A 81 -9.02 15.32 9.43
N ALA A 82 -9.26 15.86 10.63
CA ALA A 82 -8.23 16.03 11.67
C ALA A 82 -7.73 14.71 12.30
N GLN A 83 -8.43 13.60 12.11
CA GLN A 83 -8.04 12.27 12.59
C GLN A 83 -7.42 11.40 11.49
N THR A 84 -7.11 11.97 10.32
CA THR A 84 -6.37 11.27 9.26
C THR A 84 -5.04 10.75 9.82
N GLY A 85 -4.74 9.48 9.58
CA GLY A 85 -3.60 8.78 10.14
C GLY A 85 -3.83 8.12 11.50
N ALA A 86 -5.04 8.24 12.10
CA ALA A 86 -5.38 7.52 13.32
C ALA A 86 -5.28 6.00 13.10
N LEU A 87 -4.53 5.32 13.97
CA LEU A 87 -4.31 3.87 13.92
C LEU A 87 -5.11 3.18 15.03
N VAL A 88 -5.81 2.11 14.69
CA VAL A 88 -6.53 1.25 15.64
C VAL A 88 -6.30 -0.21 15.31
N TYR A 89 -6.50 -1.08 16.29
CA TYR A 89 -6.61 -2.52 16.07
C TYR A 89 -8.07 -2.94 16.22
N VAL A 90 -8.66 -3.50 15.17
CA VAL A 90 -10.01 -4.06 15.23
C VAL A 90 -9.93 -5.49 15.73
N THR A 91 -10.58 -5.78 16.86
CA THR A 91 -10.54 -7.10 17.50
C THR A 91 -11.59 -8.07 16.95
N ASP A 92 -12.69 -7.54 16.41
CA ASP A 92 -13.81 -8.30 15.87
C ASP A 92 -14.47 -7.50 14.73
N ALA A 93 -14.65 -8.14 13.57
CA ALA A 93 -15.21 -7.55 12.35
C ALA A 93 -16.57 -8.16 11.95
N THR A 94 -17.24 -8.90 12.84
CA THR A 94 -18.49 -9.62 12.52
C THR A 94 -19.75 -8.74 12.48
N SER A 95 -19.68 -7.52 13.02
CA SER A 95 -20.81 -6.58 13.06
C SER A 95 -21.06 -5.90 11.70
N ALA A 96 -22.23 -5.26 11.53
CA ALA A 96 -22.51 -4.48 10.33
C ALA A 96 -21.55 -3.27 10.20
N ALA A 97 -20.94 -3.11 9.03
CA ALA A 97 -20.06 -2.00 8.72
C ALA A 97 -20.86 -0.73 8.33
N SER A 98 -20.28 0.44 8.58
CA SER A 98 -20.75 1.71 8.04
C SER A 98 -20.08 2.05 6.71
N ALA A 99 -20.44 3.19 6.12
CA ALA A 99 -19.78 3.70 4.92
C ALA A 99 -18.25 3.91 5.13
N LYS A 100 -17.83 4.28 6.35
CA LYS A 100 -16.41 4.52 6.69
C LYS A 100 -15.65 3.24 7.01
N THR A 101 -16.30 2.24 7.61
CA THR A 101 -15.66 0.99 8.05
C THR A 101 -15.86 -0.17 7.07
N ARG A 102 -16.37 0.07 5.87
CA ARG A 102 -16.69 -0.99 4.89
C ARG A 102 -15.52 -1.90 4.49
N ASN A 103 -14.28 -1.44 4.64
CA ASN A 103 -13.08 -2.24 4.35
C ASN A 103 -12.60 -3.06 5.56
N VAL A 104 -13.26 -2.93 6.72
CA VAL A 104 -12.94 -3.70 7.94
C VAL A 104 -13.66 -5.04 7.87
N THR A 105 -13.01 -6.03 7.24
CA THR A 105 -13.60 -7.35 6.96
C THR A 105 -13.05 -8.47 7.85
N ALA A 106 -11.96 -8.21 8.58
CA ALA A 106 -11.34 -9.15 9.51
C ALA A 106 -10.65 -8.40 10.66
N PRO A 107 -10.39 -9.06 11.81
CA PRO A 107 -9.54 -8.50 12.85
C PRO A 107 -8.16 -8.11 12.31
N GLY A 108 -7.63 -6.96 12.73
CA GLY A 108 -6.36 -6.45 12.23
C GLY A 108 -6.14 -4.97 12.52
N TYR A 109 -4.99 -4.44 12.10
CA TYR A 109 -4.69 -3.02 12.18
C TYR A 109 -5.33 -2.25 11.04
N TYR A 110 -5.90 -1.08 11.35
CA TYR A 110 -6.50 -0.18 10.38
C TYR A 110 -6.09 1.26 10.66
N TYR A 111 -5.86 2.04 9.61
CA TYR A 111 -5.66 3.49 9.70
C TYR A 111 -6.80 4.24 9.02
N PHE A 112 -7.14 5.42 9.53
CA PHE A 112 -8.13 6.28 8.90
C PHE A 112 -7.48 7.15 7.82
N ASP A 113 -7.89 7.01 6.56
CA ASP A 113 -7.33 7.77 5.42
C ASP A 113 -7.95 9.17 5.24
N GLY A 114 -8.83 9.58 6.16
CA GLY A 114 -9.62 10.80 6.10
C GLY A 114 -11.07 10.57 5.62
N THR A 115 -11.34 9.43 4.98
CA THR A 115 -12.66 9.03 4.50
C THR A 115 -13.05 7.62 4.98
N LEU A 116 -12.13 6.67 4.87
CA LEU A 116 -12.32 5.24 5.14
C LEU A 116 -11.26 4.71 6.09
N TRP A 117 -11.62 3.62 6.75
CA TRP A 117 -10.64 2.78 7.43
C TRP A 117 -9.98 1.85 6.42
N GLN A 118 -8.66 1.92 6.31
CA GLN A 118 -7.84 1.10 5.42
C GLN A 118 -7.03 0.10 6.23
N THR A 119 -6.89 -1.13 5.72
CA THR A 119 -6.07 -2.16 6.38
C THR A 119 -4.59 -1.75 6.38
N VAL A 120 -3.91 -2.00 7.49
CA VAL A 120 -2.44 -1.87 7.59
C VAL A 120 -1.84 -3.24 7.35
N GLY A 121 -1.07 -3.36 6.28
CA GLY A 121 -0.39 -4.60 5.91
C GLY A 121 -0.61 -4.97 4.45
N SER A 122 -0.22 -6.18 4.08
CA SER A 122 -0.42 -6.67 2.72
C SER A 122 -1.91 -6.78 2.44
N ASP A 123 -2.34 -6.05 1.42
CA ASP A 123 -3.64 -6.24 0.79
C ASP A 123 -3.81 -7.73 0.44
N GLN A 124 -4.76 -8.38 1.11
CA GLN A 124 -5.11 -9.79 0.90
C GLN A 124 -5.99 -9.97 -0.35
N GLY A 125 -6.26 -8.89 -1.09
CA GLY A 125 -6.94 -8.93 -2.37
C GLY A 125 -6.25 -9.89 -3.34
N LEU A 126 -7.06 -10.58 -4.14
CA LEU A 126 -6.56 -11.35 -5.27
C LEU A 126 -5.89 -10.37 -6.26
N ARG A 127 -4.57 -10.46 -6.37
CA ARG A 127 -3.75 -9.62 -7.26
C ARG A 127 -3.48 -10.31 -8.58
N TYR A 128 -4.54 -10.84 -9.18
CA TYR A 128 -4.48 -11.40 -10.51
C TYR A 128 -5.76 -11.13 -11.27
N PHE A 129 -5.66 -11.17 -12.58
CA PHE A 129 -6.78 -11.05 -13.49
C PHE A 129 -6.55 -11.96 -14.69
N TYR A 130 -7.63 -12.39 -15.32
CA TYR A 130 -7.53 -13.12 -16.58
C TYR A 130 -7.06 -12.17 -17.68
N MET A 131 -6.22 -12.69 -18.57
CA MET A 131 -5.92 -11.98 -19.80
C MET A 131 -7.22 -11.73 -20.57
N PRO A 132 -7.39 -10.54 -21.19
CA PRO A 132 -8.51 -10.32 -22.12
C PRO A 132 -8.52 -11.39 -23.23
N ALA A 133 -9.71 -11.76 -23.69
CA ALA A 133 -9.84 -12.80 -24.70
C ALA A 133 -9.06 -12.41 -25.98
N ILE A 134 -8.23 -13.34 -26.45
CA ILE A 134 -7.52 -13.24 -27.72
C ILE A 134 -7.67 -14.53 -28.51
N ALA A 135 -7.68 -14.42 -29.84
CA ALA A 135 -7.55 -15.57 -30.70
C ALA A 135 -6.07 -15.99 -30.78
N LEU A 136 -5.80 -17.26 -30.47
CA LEU A 136 -4.51 -17.89 -30.72
C LEU A 136 -4.65 -18.71 -32.01
N SER A 137 -3.89 -18.32 -33.04
CA SER A 137 -4.03 -18.92 -34.36
C SER A 137 -3.37 -20.30 -34.42
N THR A 138 -4.00 -21.22 -35.16
CA THR A 138 -3.43 -22.52 -35.52
C THR A 138 -3.09 -22.60 -37.01
N ASN A 139 -3.33 -21.52 -37.76
CA ASN A 139 -3.07 -21.45 -39.19
C ASN A 139 -1.65 -20.95 -39.44
N THR A 140 -0.84 -21.73 -40.14
CA THR A 140 0.56 -21.41 -40.48
C THR A 140 0.72 -20.25 -41.47
N SER A 141 -0.39 -19.70 -41.99
CA SER A 141 -0.40 -18.46 -42.78
C SER A 141 -0.53 -17.20 -41.92
N ASP A 142 -0.74 -17.34 -40.60
CA ASP A 142 -0.85 -16.20 -39.69
C ASP A 142 0.49 -15.44 -39.58
N PRO A 143 0.48 -14.09 -39.54
CA PRO A 143 1.72 -13.31 -39.42
C PRO A 143 2.56 -13.61 -38.18
N SER A 144 1.96 -14.19 -37.13
CA SER A 144 2.68 -14.61 -35.93
C SER A 144 3.46 -15.93 -36.10
N TYR A 145 3.24 -16.68 -37.19
CA TYR A 145 3.93 -17.93 -37.48
C TYR A 145 5.24 -17.70 -38.26
N ASN A 146 6.34 -18.23 -37.72
CA ASN A 146 7.61 -18.25 -38.43
C ASN A 146 7.79 -19.61 -39.13
N THR A 147 7.84 -19.61 -40.47
CA THR A 147 7.95 -20.83 -41.28
C THR A 147 9.27 -21.58 -41.11
N SER A 148 10.35 -20.90 -40.74
CA SER A 148 11.67 -21.52 -40.56
C SER A 148 11.77 -22.25 -39.22
N THR A 149 11.24 -21.66 -38.15
CA THR A 149 11.28 -22.26 -36.80
C THR A 149 10.03 -23.06 -36.46
N GLN A 150 8.96 -22.91 -37.24
CA GLN A 150 7.63 -23.47 -37.03
C GLN A 150 6.98 -23.03 -35.71
N ILE A 151 7.33 -21.83 -35.24
CA ILE A 151 6.88 -21.28 -33.95
C ILE A 151 5.94 -20.10 -34.19
N PHE A 152 4.82 -20.09 -33.47
CA PHE A 152 3.98 -18.92 -33.27
C PHE A 152 4.56 -18.05 -32.16
N THR A 153 4.62 -16.73 -32.36
CA THR A 153 5.09 -15.77 -31.36
C THR A 153 4.02 -14.70 -31.11
N ILE A 154 3.51 -14.62 -29.88
CA ILE A 154 2.46 -13.70 -29.47
C ILE A 154 2.96 -12.83 -28.32
N ASP A 155 2.96 -11.51 -28.52
CA ASP A 155 3.19 -10.55 -27.43
C ASP A 155 1.88 -10.32 -26.66
N LEU A 156 1.72 -11.02 -25.54
CA LEU A 156 0.52 -10.95 -24.71
C LEU A 156 0.40 -9.59 -24.02
N TYR A 157 1.51 -8.94 -23.67
CA TYR A 157 1.50 -7.63 -23.04
C TYR A 157 0.91 -6.59 -23.99
N THR A 158 1.39 -6.55 -25.23
CA THR A 158 0.89 -5.60 -26.23
C THR A 158 -0.60 -5.84 -26.51
N LYS A 159 -1.06 -7.10 -26.57
CA LYS A 159 -2.49 -7.42 -26.72
C LYS A 159 -3.32 -6.93 -25.52
N TYR A 160 -2.84 -7.17 -24.30
CA TYR A 160 -3.48 -6.71 -23.07
C TYR A 160 -3.57 -5.18 -23.00
N ALA A 161 -2.45 -4.48 -23.17
CA ALA A 161 -2.39 -3.04 -23.10
C ALA A 161 -3.30 -2.39 -24.16
N GLY A 162 -3.33 -2.97 -25.37
CA GLY A 162 -4.24 -2.57 -26.43
C GLY A 162 -5.72 -2.70 -26.04
N GLN A 163 -6.15 -3.81 -25.45
CA GLN A 163 -7.56 -3.99 -25.08
C GLN A 163 -7.96 -3.16 -23.85
N PHE A 164 -7.12 -3.09 -22.81
CA PHE A 164 -7.40 -2.29 -21.61
C PHE A 164 -7.32 -0.78 -21.84
N GLY A 165 -6.55 -0.35 -22.84
CA GLY A 165 -6.55 1.04 -23.31
C GLY A 165 -7.90 1.47 -23.89
N ILE A 166 -8.80 0.53 -24.24
CA ILE A 166 -10.10 0.76 -24.89
C ILE A 166 -9.95 1.73 -26.07
N PRO A 167 -9.27 1.32 -27.16
CA PRO A 167 -9.16 2.16 -28.35
C PRO A 167 -10.57 2.42 -28.86
N THR A 168 -10.97 3.67 -29.04
CA THR A 168 -12.27 4.01 -29.65
C THR A 168 -12.28 3.50 -31.10
N SER A 169 -12.69 2.25 -31.28
CA SER A 169 -12.69 1.52 -32.55
C SER A 169 -13.99 0.73 -32.68
N GLU A 170 -14.34 0.36 -33.91
CA GLU A 170 -15.59 -0.37 -34.24
C GLU A 170 -15.78 -1.67 -33.46
N THR A 171 -14.71 -2.26 -32.93
CA THR A 171 -14.73 -3.55 -32.23
C THR A 171 -14.75 -3.44 -30.70
N SER A 172 -14.99 -2.23 -30.16
CA SER A 172 -15.04 -1.99 -28.72
C SER A 172 -16.13 -0.99 -28.33
N ALA A 173 -16.69 -1.11 -27.12
CA ALA A 173 -17.68 -0.18 -26.59
C ALA A 173 -17.47 0.03 -25.09
N LYS A 174 -17.87 1.19 -24.59
CA LYS A 174 -17.90 1.52 -23.17
C LYS A 174 -19.17 2.29 -22.83
N SER A 175 -19.62 2.23 -21.57
CA SER A 175 -20.75 3.05 -21.12
C SER A 175 -20.36 4.54 -21.09
N PRO A 176 -21.32 5.49 -21.16
CA PRO A 176 -21.01 6.92 -21.32
C PRO A 176 -20.07 7.50 -20.26
N SER A 177 -20.18 7.05 -19.01
CA SER A 177 -19.36 7.54 -17.89
C SER A 177 -18.13 6.67 -17.59
N ALA A 178 -17.88 5.61 -18.36
CA ALA A 178 -16.75 4.73 -18.12
C ALA A 178 -15.41 5.36 -18.55
N THR A 179 -14.43 5.27 -17.66
CA THR A 179 -13.02 5.58 -17.93
C THR A 179 -12.29 4.35 -18.49
N SER A 180 -11.07 4.54 -18.98
CA SER A 180 -10.21 3.41 -19.38
C SER A 180 -9.87 2.53 -18.19
N LEU A 181 -9.58 1.26 -18.45
CA LEU A 181 -9.04 0.37 -17.42
C LEU A 181 -7.57 0.73 -17.15
N PRO A 182 -7.08 0.55 -15.90
CA PRO A 182 -5.68 0.77 -15.59
C PRO A 182 -4.80 -0.25 -16.32
N VAL A 183 -3.77 0.24 -17.01
CA VAL A 183 -2.77 -0.59 -17.70
C VAL A 183 -1.50 -0.64 -16.85
N LEU A 184 -1.15 -1.83 -16.38
CA LEU A 184 0.09 -2.11 -15.66
C LEU A 184 1.24 -2.26 -16.66
N MET A 185 2.46 -1.94 -16.26
CA MET A 185 3.65 -2.14 -17.10
C MET A 185 4.04 -3.62 -17.18
N SER A 186 4.71 -4.04 -18.26
CA SER A 186 5.08 -5.46 -18.44
C SER A 186 5.98 -6.00 -17.33
N ASN A 187 6.81 -5.14 -16.73
CA ASN A 187 7.66 -5.52 -15.60
C ASN A 187 6.90 -5.64 -14.28
N GLU A 188 5.66 -5.16 -14.16
CA GLU A 188 4.79 -5.28 -12.98
C GLU A 188 3.92 -6.54 -13.00
N ILE A 189 4.01 -7.34 -14.07
CA ILE A 189 3.15 -8.51 -14.30
C ILE A 189 3.99 -9.79 -14.36
N GLU A 190 3.48 -10.85 -13.75
CA GLU A 190 3.88 -12.24 -13.97
C GLU A 190 2.83 -12.90 -14.87
N TYR A 191 3.28 -13.62 -15.89
CA TYR A 191 2.41 -14.24 -16.88
C TYR A 191 2.32 -15.74 -16.64
N LEU A 192 1.10 -16.25 -16.49
CA LEU A 192 0.85 -17.64 -16.17
C LEU A 192 -0.13 -18.26 -17.17
N ILE A 193 0.11 -19.52 -17.52
CA ILE A 193 -0.82 -20.35 -18.29
C ILE A 193 -1.32 -21.42 -17.35
N THR A 194 -2.62 -21.38 -17.03
CA THR A 194 -3.23 -22.29 -16.07
C THR A 194 -3.86 -23.51 -16.74
N TYR A 195 -4.10 -23.41 -18.06
CA TYR A 195 -4.61 -24.50 -18.89
C TYR A 195 -4.31 -24.22 -20.35
N TYR A 196 -4.09 -25.27 -21.14
CA TYR A 196 -4.13 -25.23 -22.60
C TYR A 196 -4.55 -26.60 -23.15
N ASP A 197 -5.16 -26.61 -24.33
CA ASP A 197 -5.37 -27.83 -25.11
C ASP A 197 -4.02 -28.38 -25.59
N ASP A 198 -3.50 -29.39 -24.90
CA ASP A 198 -2.18 -29.96 -25.14
C ASP A 198 -2.14 -30.85 -26.38
N ILE A 199 -3.28 -31.17 -27.01
CA ILE A 199 -3.31 -31.87 -28.31
C ILE A 199 -2.89 -30.90 -29.41
N VAL A 200 -3.37 -29.65 -29.34
CA VAL A 200 -3.15 -28.63 -30.36
C VAL A 200 -1.94 -27.75 -30.07
N TYR A 201 -1.77 -27.28 -28.83
CA TYR A 201 -0.67 -26.38 -28.47
C TYR A 201 0.50 -27.16 -27.89
N LYS A 202 1.66 -27.08 -28.54
CA LYS A 202 2.89 -27.79 -28.18
C LYS A 202 4.02 -26.80 -27.86
N ASP A 203 5.03 -27.26 -27.13
CA ASP A 203 6.27 -26.52 -26.85
C ASP A 203 6.02 -25.09 -26.33
N ILE A 204 5.09 -24.95 -25.39
CA ILE A 204 4.69 -23.65 -24.86
C ILE A 204 5.81 -23.07 -24.01
N THR A 205 6.20 -21.82 -24.30
CA THR A 205 7.07 -21.03 -23.43
C THR A 205 6.49 -19.63 -23.25
N ILE A 206 6.77 -19.01 -22.10
CA ILE A 206 6.37 -17.64 -21.82
C ILE A 206 7.53 -16.91 -21.15
N SER A 207 7.85 -15.73 -21.68
CA SER A 207 8.94 -14.89 -21.16
C SER A 207 8.46 -13.97 -20.05
N ASN A 208 9.41 -13.45 -19.26
CA ASN A 208 9.14 -12.45 -18.22
C ASN A 208 8.59 -11.12 -18.74
N THR A 209 8.64 -10.89 -20.06
CA THR A 209 8.08 -9.71 -20.73
C THR A 209 6.74 -10.00 -21.41
N GLY A 210 6.16 -11.19 -21.21
CA GLY A 210 4.83 -11.54 -21.73
C GLY A 210 4.81 -12.01 -23.19
N VAL A 211 5.95 -12.40 -23.76
CA VAL A 211 5.99 -13.04 -25.08
C VAL A 211 5.74 -14.54 -24.91
N LEU A 212 4.62 -15.02 -25.44
CA LEU A 212 4.22 -16.41 -25.55
C LEU A 212 4.72 -17.00 -26.86
N THR A 213 5.30 -18.20 -26.80
CA THR A 213 5.57 -19.01 -27.98
C THR A 213 4.90 -20.37 -27.88
N TYR A 214 4.45 -20.90 -29.01
CA TYR A 214 3.95 -22.27 -29.10
C TYR A 214 4.13 -22.81 -30.51
N LYS A 215 4.02 -24.13 -30.65
CA LYS A 215 3.90 -24.83 -31.93
C LYS A 215 2.53 -25.47 -32.04
N VAL A 216 2.15 -25.80 -33.27
CA VAL A 216 0.97 -26.61 -33.57
C VAL A 216 1.38 -27.79 -34.45
N PRO A 217 0.73 -28.96 -34.31
CA PRO A 217 0.90 -30.07 -35.25
C PRO A 217 0.58 -29.66 -36.69
N ALA A 218 1.11 -30.39 -37.68
CA ALA A 218 0.84 -30.12 -39.10
C ALA A 218 -0.66 -30.19 -39.45
N SER A 219 -1.40 -31.07 -38.77
CA SER A 219 -2.86 -31.20 -38.87
C SER A 219 -3.46 -31.08 -37.47
N PRO A 220 -3.64 -29.86 -36.94
CA PRO A 220 -4.14 -29.67 -35.59
C PRO A 220 -5.61 -30.09 -35.50
N ALA A 221 -5.94 -30.95 -34.54
CA ALA A 221 -7.32 -31.39 -34.28
C ALA A 221 -8.08 -30.33 -33.47
N THR A 222 -8.39 -29.19 -34.08
CA THR A 222 -9.07 -28.09 -33.39
C THR A 222 -10.54 -28.41 -33.14
N THR A 223 -10.99 -28.15 -31.92
CA THR A 223 -12.39 -28.30 -31.49
C THR A 223 -12.86 -27.03 -30.78
N ASP A 224 -14.11 -27.00 -30.33
CA ASP A 224 -14.63 -25.96 -29.43
C ASP A 224 -13.88 -25.88 -28.09
N LYS A 225 -13.11 -26.92 -27.74
CA LYS A 225 -12.27 -26.99 -26.54
C LYS A 225 -10.82 -26.57 -26.77
N THR A 226 -10.47 -26.12 -27.98
CA THR A 226 -9.11 -25.69 -28.30
C THR A 226 -8.88 -24.25 -27.85
N PHE A 227 -8.59 -24.07 -26.57
CA PHE A 227 -8.28 -22.78 -25.96
C PHE A 227 -7.16 -22.85 -24.93
N MET A 228 -6.73 -21.69 -24.45
CA MET A 228 -5.71 -21.50 -23.43
C MET A 228 -6.21 -20.53 -22.37
N ASN A 229 -6.05 -20.87 -21.09
CA ASN A 229 -6.34 -19.97 -19.98
C ASN A 229 -5.05 -19.27 -19.55
N ILE A 230 -5.04 -17.95 -19.74
CA ILE A 230 -3.90 -17.09 -19.43
C ILE A 230 -4.29 -16.14 -18.29
N LEU A 231 -3.45 -16.08 -17.28
CA LEU A 231 -3.65 -15.32 -16.06
C LEU A 231 -2.46 -14.40 -15.80
N PHE A 232 -2.74 -13.15 -15.47
CA PHE A 232 -1.75 -12.14 -15.15
C PHE A 232 -1.78 -11.90 -13.66
N LYS A 233 -0.65 -12.10 -12.98
CA LYS A 233 -0.48 -11.81 -11.56
C LYS A 233 0.35 -10.55 -11.39
N ILE A 234 -0.09 -9.64 -10.54
CA ILE A 234 0.59 -8.38 -10.26
C ILE A 234 1.75 -8.65 -9.29
N LYS A 235 2.95 -8.18 -9.63
CA LYS A 235 4.15 -8.29 -8.81
C LYS A 235 4.05 -7.45 -7.54
N ARG A 236 4.88 -7.82 -6.56
CA ARG A 236 5.11 -7.06 -5.33
C ARG A 236 6.36 -6.20 -5.46
#